data_AF-A0A8S0XC32-F1
#
_entry.id   AF-A0A8S0XC32-F1
#
_cell.length_a   1.000
_cell.length_b   1.000
_cell.length_c   1.000
_cell.angle_alpha   90.00
_cell.angle_beta   90.00
_cell.angle_gamma   90.00
#
_symmetry.space_group_name_H-M   'P 1'
#
loop_
_entity.id
_entity.type
_entity.pdbx_description
1 polymer ?
#
loop_
_entity_poly.entity_id
_entity_poly.type
_entity_poly.pdbx_seq_one_letter_code
_entity_poly.pdbx_strand_id
1 'polypeptide(L)'
;MALEEMSVLIHTVHPDQRLAEKARWFQRQPGIRWLERPARRAERAGLTAVPGANPSGPGETPCGPRANSSGPRETPCGPGATPSDPAELKITRTGVFLTVSGESLYFHPSMALLRLLNIERGEPDRFLEACGLGRGDSLFDATLGLGSDALVGAWAVGSTGSVRAVERSGILAALVGDGLNDLRRTTAGLRKSPEKERAWAHLREAAGRIEAHWGDHLEELRKMPAQAVDVVYFDPMFRHTRSRSAAIQPLQRWAEKEPLSRDSVREACRVARKRVVMKERKGSPEFERLGFEVFPGGRYSSVDFGIVDLR
;
A
#
# COMPACT_ATOMS: atom_id res chain seq x y z
N MET A 1 0.80 10.33 -19.64
CA MET A 1 -0.24 9.27 -19.75
C MET A 1 -1.26 9.56 -18.67
N ALA A 2 -2.56 9.45 -18.93
CA ALA A 2 -3.55 9.69 -17.89
C ALA A 2 -3.37 8.69 -16.75
N LEU A 3 -3.37 9.15 -15.50
CA LEU A 3 -3.37 8.28 -14.33
C LEU A 3 -4.64 7.42 -14.39
N GLU A 4 -4.51 6.09 -14.41
CA GLU A 4 -5.67 5.20 -14.45
C GLU A 4 -6.52 5.37 -13.19
N GLU A 5 -7.78 5.79 -13.35
CA GLU A 5 -8.72 5.91 -12.24
C GLU A 5 -9.19 4.51 -11.78
N MET A 6 -8.83 4.15 -10.55
CA MET A 6 -9.24 2.87 -9.97
C MET A 6 -10.67 2.94 -9.44
N SER A 7 -11.51 1.96 -9.77
CA SER A 7 -12.86 1.86 -9.21
C SER A 7 -12.84 1.14 -7.85
N VAL A 8 -13.28 1.83 -6.79
CA VAL A 8 -13.26 1.30 -5.41
C VAL A 8 -14.63 1.49 -4.77
N LEU A 9 -15.22 0.40 -4.26
CA LEU A 9 -16.42 0.44 -3.44
C LEU A 9 -16.10 0.96 -2.05
N ILE A 10 -16.78 2.00 -1.59
CA ILE A 10 -16.61 2.52 -0.23
C ILE A 10 -17.82 2.21 0.63
N HIS A 11 -17.58 1.77 1.87
CA HIS A 11 -18.66 1.57 2.84
C HIS A 11 -18.21 1.70 4.30
N THR A 12 -19.13 2.20 5.13
CA THR A 12 -19.00 2.23 6.59
C THR A 12 -19.70 1.02 7.22
N VAL A 13 -19.10 0.42 8.24
CA VAL A 13 -19.69 -0.78 8.90
C VAL A 13 -20.86 -0.45 9.83
N HIS A 14 -20.90 0.77 10.35
CA HIS A 14 -21.91 1.22 11.31
C HIS A 14 -22.42 2.62 10.93
N PRO A 15 -23.70 2.93 11.21
CA PRO A 15 -24.20 4.30 11.11
C PRO A 15 -23.57 5.14 12.23
N ASP A 16 -22.50 5.86 11.87
CA ASP A 16 -21.68 6.64 12.79
C ASP A 16 -21.19 7.89 12.05
N GLN A 17 -21.46 9.07 12.61
CA GLN A 17 -21.15 10.35 11.96
C GLN A 17 -19.67 10.50 11.64
N ARG A 18 -18.78 10.04 12.53
CA ARG A 18 -17.33 10.13 12.32
C ARG A 18 -16.89 9.23 11.17
N LEU A 19 -17.47 8.03 11.08
CA LEU A 19 -17.19 7.12 9.96
C LEU A 19 -17.72 7.68 8.63
N ALA A 20 -18.89 8.32 8.65
CA ALA A 20 -19.44 8.98 7.47
C ALA A 20 -18.59 10.18 7.01
N GLU A 21 -18.09 11.00 7.94
CA GLU A 21 -17.18 12.11 7.63
C GLU A 21 -15.86 11.61 7.04
N LYS A 22 -15.29 10.53 7.61
CA LYS A 22 -14.09 9.87 7.06
C LYS A 22 -14.37 9.30 5.66
N ALA A 23 -15.51 8.66 5.43
CA ALA A 23 -15.90 8.17 4.10
C ALA A 23 -15.99 9.32 3.09
N ARG A 24 -16.61 10.45 3.46
CA ARG A 24 -16.66 11.65 2.60
C ARG A 24 -15.27 12.22 2.34
N TRP A 25 -14.35 12.16 3.30
CA TRP A 25 -12.96 12.58 3.09
C TRP A 25 -12.26 11.69 2.05
N PHE A 26 -12.45 10.36 2.11
CA PHE A 26 -11.96 9.44 1.09
C PHE A 26 -12.57 9.72 -0.28
N GLN A 27 -13.88 9.95 -0.35
CA GLN A 27 -14.58 10.28 -1.60
C GLN A 27 -14.06 11.56 -2.29
N ARG A 28 -13.37 12.45 -1.57
CA ARG A 28 -12.71 13.64 -2.12
C ARG A 28 -11.25 13.42 -2.51
N GLN A 29 -10.68 12.25 -2.22
CA GLN A 29 -9.30 11.96 -2.61
C GLN A 29 -9.21 11.75 -4.12
N PRO A 30 -8.20 12.34 -4.78
CA PRO A 30 -8.07 12.26 -6.22
C PRO A 30 -7.51 10.89 -6.65
N GLY A 31 -7.66 10.55 -7.93
CA GLY A 31 -7.14 9.30 -8.50
C GLY A 31 -7.95 8.04 -8.20
N ILE A 32 -9.16 8.19 -7.68
CA ILE A 32 -10.04 7.08 -7.31
C ILE A 32 -11.45 7.38 -7.82
N ARG A 33 -12.02 6.43 -8.57
CA ARG A 33 -13.42 6.41 -8.92
C ARG A 33 -14.20 5.68 -7.84
N TRP A 34 -14.89 6.43 -7.00
CA TRP A 34 -15.67 5.85 -5.90
C TRP A 34 -16.99 5.26 -6.39
N LEU A 35 -17.24 4.01 -6.02
CA LEU A 35 -18.50 3.32 -6.22
C LEU A 35 -19.22 3.23 -4.87
N GLU A 36 -20.50 3.58 -4.83
CA GLU A 36 -21.32 3.33 -3.65
C GLU A 36 -21.98 1.95 -3.77
N ARG A 37 -22.06 1.21 -2.66
CA ARG A 37 -22.90 0.00 -2.66
C ARG A 37 -24.35 0.43 -2.86
N PRO A 38 -25.09 -0.19 -3.81
CA PRO A 38 -26.53 -0.02 -3.87
C PRO A 38 -27.11 -0.33 -2.50
N ALA A 39 -27.95 0.56 -1.97
CA ALA A 39 -28.71 0.27 -0.76
C ALA A 39 -29.38 -1.10 -0.96
N ARG A 40 -29.16 -2.04 -0.04
CA ARG A 40 -29.83 -3.35 -0.10
C ARG A 40 -31.33 -3.08 -0.22
N ARG A 41 -31.90 -3.28 -1.40
CA ARG A 41 -33.35 -3.34 -1.56
C ARG A 41 -33.77 -4.47 -0.63
N ALA A 42 -34.56 -4.15 0.39
CA ALA A 42 -35.08 -5.16 1.29
C ALA A 42 -35.80 -6.20 0.43
N GLU A 43 -35.23 -7.41 0.31
CA GLU A 43 -35.97 -8.59 -0.12
C GLU A 43 -36.97 -8.93 0.98
N ARG A 44 -38.04 -8.13 1.01
CA ARG A 44 -39.34 -8.48 1.55
C ARG A 44 -40.34 -8.19 0.44
N ALA A 45 -40.38 -9.07 -0.53
CA ALA A 45 -41.49 -9.18 -1.47
C ALA A 45 -41.76 -10.68 -1.69
N GLY A 46 -42.76 -11.16 -0.94
CA GLY A 46 -43.60 -12.34 -1.16
C GLY A 46 -43.04 -13.51 -1.95
N LEU A 47 -42.74 -14.60 -1.25
CA LEU A 47 -43.31 -15.89 -1.65
C LEU A 47 -44.33 -16.31 -0.59
N THR A 48 -45.59 -16.10 -0.97
CA THR A 48 -46.79 -16.70 -0.39
C THR A 48 -46.61 -18.21 -0.25
N ALA A 49 -46.90 -18.71 0.95
CA ALA A 49 -47.11 -20.13 1.20
C ALA A 49 -48.24 -20.66 0.30
N VAL A 50 -48.00 -21.77 -0.38
CA VAL A 50 -49.06 -22.58 -1.00
C VAL A 50 -49.30 -23.78 -0.09
N PRO A 51 -50.50 -23.98 0.47
CA PRO A 51 -50.82 -25.19 1.21
C PRO A 51 -51.44 -26.26 0.30
N GLY A 52 -51.03 -27.51 0.52
CA GLY A 52 -51.84 -28.70 0.25
C GLY A 52 -51.65 -29.39 -1.10
N ALA A 53 -51.12 -30.61 -1.08
CA ALA A 53 -51.81 -31.82 -1.52
C ALA A 53 -50.84 -33.03 -1.59
N ASN A 54 -51.10 -34.02 -0.75
CA ASN A 54 -50.82 -35.44 -0.94
C ASN A 54 -52.20 -36.14 -0.79
N PRO A 55 -52.43 -37.42 -1.14
CA PRO A 55 -51.50 -38.46 -1.61
C PRO A 55 -52.06 -39.33 -2.78
N SER A 56 -51.30 -40.34 -3.25
CA SER A 56 -51.72 -41.75 -3.52
C SER A 56 -50.68 -42.50 -4.37
N GLY A 57 -50.21 -43.66 -3.90
CA GLY A 57 -49.28 -44.58 -4.60
C GLY A 57 -49.98 -45.53 -5.60
N PRO A 58 -49.52 -46.78 -5.86
CA PRO A 58 -48.30 -47.48 -5.43
C PRO A 58 -47.53 -48.19 -6.60
N GLY A 59 -46.38 -48.82 -6.34
CA GLY A 59 -45.87 -49.88 -7.23
C GLY A 59 -44.34 -50.10 -7.32
N GLU A 60 -43.87 -51.10 -6.57
CA GLU A 60 -42.86 -52.11 -6.97
C GLU A 60 -41.36 -51.75 -7.15
N THR A 61 -40.55 -52.24 -6.20
CA THR A 61 -39.17 -52.73 -6.36
C THR A 61 -39.15 -54.10 -7.09
N PRO A 62 -38.03 -54.63 -7.66
CA PRO A 62 -36.67 -54.67 -7.06
C PRO A 62 -35.46 -54.71 -8.04
N CYS A 63 -34.28 -54.98 -7.45
CA CYS A 63 -32.99 -55.45 -8.02
C CYS A 63 -31.88 -54.42 -8.31
N GLY A 64 -30.79 -54.48 -7.52
CA GLY A 64 -29.44 -54.05 -7.91
C GLY A 64 -28.65 -55.19 -8.58
N PRO A 65 -27.30 -55.17 -8.63
CA PRO A 65 -26.35 -54.07 -8.43
C PRO A 65 -25.30 -53.90 -9.58
N ARG A 66 -24.66 -52.72 -9.59
CA ARG A 66 -23.28 -52.37 -10.02
C ARG A 66 -22.69 -52.93 -11.35
N ALA A 67 -22.27 -52.01 -12.23
CA ALA A 67 -20.90 -51.96 -12.76
C ALA A 67 -20.59 -50.62 -13.45
N ASN A 68 -19.35 -50.14 -13.24
CA ASN A 68 -18.75 -48.90 -13.74
C ASN A 68 -18.74 -48.78 -15.27
N SER A 69 -18.93 -47.56 -15.78
CA SER A 69 -17.99 -46.86 -16.69
C SER A 69 -18.68 -45.72 -17.45
N SER A 70 -18.16 -44.50 -17.31
CA SER A 70 -18.00 -43.49 -18.38
C SER A 70 -17.66 -42.13 -17.75
N GLY A 71 -16.62 -41.51 -18.28
CA GLY A 71 -15.96 -40.33 -17.71
C GLY A 71 -16.81 -39.06 -17.74
N PRO A 72 -16.36 -38.00 -17.03
CA PRO A 72 -17.05 -36.73 -17.08
C PRO A 72 -16.89 -36.11 -18.47
N ARG A 73 -18.04 -35.82 -19.09
CA ARG A 73 -18.12 -35.00 -20.31
C ARG A 73 -17.57 -33.61 -19.97
N GLU A 74 -16.48 -33.24 -20.60
CA GLU A 74 -16.00 -31.86 -20.64
C GLU A 74 -16.98 -31.04 -21.47
N THR A 75 -17.67 -30.11 -20.82
CA THR A 75 -18.35 -28.99 -21.47
C THR A 75 -17.31 -27.91 -21.80
N PRO A 76 -17.27 -27.36 -23.02
CA PRO A 76 -16.25 -26.39 -23.39
C PRO A 76 -16.52 -25.04 -22.71
N CYS A 77 -15.54 -24.57 -21.91
CA CYS A 77 -15.51 -23.20 -21.39
C CYS A 77 -15.36 -22.20 -22.55
N GLY A 78 -16.37 -21.37 -22.77
CA GLY A 78 -16.21 -20.10 -23.50
C GLY A 78 -15.44 -19.07 -22.66
N PRO A 79 -14.89 -18.01 -23.27
CA PRO A 79 -14.08 -17.01 -22.58
C PRO A 79 -14.99 -16.05 -21.80
N GLY A 80 -15.45 -16.47 -20.63
CA GLY A 80 -16.10 -15.62 -19.65
C GLY A 80 -15.10 -15.26 -18.56
N ALA A 81 -14.43 -14.13 -18.68
CA ALA A 81 -13.75 -13.53 -17.54
C ALA A 81 -14.79 -13.30 -16.44
N THR A 82 -14.67 -14.00 -15.32
CA THR A 82 -15.41 -13.66 -14.11
C THR A 82 -15.10 -12.21 -13.74
N PRO A 83 -16.08 -11.39 -13.34
CA PRO A 83 -15.78 -10.05 -12.83
C PRO A 83 -14.86 -10.22 -11.63
N SER A 84 -13.63 -9.72 -11.74
CA SER A 84 -12.75 -9.64 -10.57
C SER A 84 -13.49 -8.87 -9.49
N ASP A 85 -13.64 -9.44 -8.29
CA ASP A 85 -14.33 -8.76 -7.19
C ASP A 85 -13.80 -7.31 -7.07
N PRO A 86 -14.68 -6.30 -7.10
CA PRO A 86 -14.27 -4.91 -7.00
C PRO A 86 -13.56 -4.68 -5.66
N ALA A 87 -12.55 -3.81 -5.67
CA ALA A 87 -11.87 -3.44 -4.43
C ALA A 87 -12.85 -2.73 -3.48
N GLU A 88 -12.84 -3.12 -2.21
CA GLU A 88 -13.72 -2.56 -1.18
C GLU A 88 -12.90 -1.83 -0.11
N LEU A 89 -13.12 -0.52 0.05
CA LEU A 89 -12.64 0.26 1.20
C LEU A 89 -13.68 0.20 2.33
N LYS A 90 -13.34 -0.54 3.38
CA LYS A 90 -14.16 -0.72 4.58
C LYS A 90 -13.66 0.20 5.69
N ILE A 91 -14.52 1.10 6.14
CA ILE A 91 -14.22 2.05 7.22
C ILE A 91 -14.89 1.58 8.52
N THR A 92 -14.09 1.31 9.54
CA THR A 92 -14.55 0.87 10.87
C THR A 92 -14.05 1.83 11.96
N ARG A 93 -14.48 1.59 13.21
CA ARG A 93 -13.94 2.30 14.38
C ARG A 93 -12.49 1.93 14.70
N THR A 94 -12.02 0.78 14.24
CA THR A 94 -10.69 0.24 14.53
C THR A 94 -9.68 0.54 13.42
N GLY A 95 -10.13 1.01 12.26
CA GLY A 95 -9.26 1.39 11.15
C GLY A 95 -9.95 1.38 9.80
N VAL A 96 -9.14 1.58 8.76
CA VAL A 96 -9.54 1.56 7.35
C VAL A 96 -8.86 0.38 6.68
N PHE A 97 -9.65 -0.42 5.97
CA PHE A 97 -9.20 -1.67 5.37
C PHE A 97 -9.59 -1.70 3.88
N LEU A 98 -8.59 -1.81 3.01
CA LEU A 98 -8.78 -2.03 1.58
C LEU A 98 -8.78 -3.54 1.33
N THR A 99 -9.91 -4.10 0.93
CA THR A 99 -10.12 -5.53 0.74
C THR A 99 -10.32 -5.88 -0.73
N VAL A 100 -9.66 -6.94 -1.19
CA VAL A 100 -9.79 -7.47 -2.55
C VAL A 100 -9.66 -8.98 -2.52
N SER A 101 -10.62 -9.69 -3.13
CA SER A 101 -10.56 -11.15 -3.31
C SER A 101 -10.23 -11.91 -2.00
N GLY A 102 -10.74 -11.44 -0.87
CA GLY A 102 -10.52 -12.03 0.46
C GLY A 102 -9.26 -11.55 1.21
N GLU A 103 -8.39 -10.78 0.57
CA GLU A 103 -7.19 -10.23 1.20
C GLU A 103 -7.40 -8.77 1.62
N SER A 104 -6.74 -8.33 2.69
CA SER A 104 -6.95 -6.99 3.28
C SER A 104 -5.62 -6.26 3.50
N LEU A 105 -5.61 -4.98 3.11
CA LEU A 105 -4.52 -4.04 3.29
C LEU A 105 -4.97 -2.89 4.19
N TYR A 106 -4.10 -2.48 5.12
CA TYR A 106 -4.32 -1.34 5.99
C TYR A 106 -2.98 -0.70 6.34
N PHE A 107 -3.00 0.57 6.73
CA PHE A 107 -1.79 1.24 7.20
C PHE A 107 -1.38 0.70 8.58
N HIS A 108 -0.13 0.29 8.72
CA HIS A 108 0.46 -0.06 10.01
C HIS A 108 1.93 0.38 10.05
N PRO A 109 2.34 1.23 11.02
CA PRO A 109 3.72 1.72 11.10
C PRO A 109 4.69 0.71 11.73
N SER A 110 4.36 -0.59 11.72
CA SER A 110 5.10 -1.63 12.46
C SER A 110 6.56 -1.72 12.02
N MET A 111 6.81 -1.65 10.70
CA MET A 111 8.17 -1.73 10.18
C MET A 111 8.98 -0.48 10.57
N ALA A 112 8.39 0.71 10.49
CA ALA A 112 9.03 1.92 10.97
C ALA A 112 9.29 1.87 12.48
N LEU A 113 8.34 1.37 13.28
CA LEU A 113 8.49 1.22 14.73
C LEU A 113 9.65 0.29 15.10
N LEU A 114 9.71 -0.90 14.49
CA LEU A 114 10.81 -1.84 14.74
C LEU A 114 12.16 -1.24 14.37
N ARG A 115 12.24 -0.51 13.25
CA ARG A 115 13.45 0.18 12.83
C ARG A 115 13.86 1.27 13.81
N LEU A 116 12.92 2.10 14.28
CA LEU A 116 13.24 3.11 15.30
C LEU A 116 13.68 2.50 16.64
N LEU A 117 13.08 1.38 17.06
CA LEU A 117 13.53 0.66 18.25
C LEU A 117 14.97 0.17 18.11
N ASN A 118 15.32 -0.38 16.94
CA ASN A 118 16.67 -0.83 16.66
C ASN A 118 17.67 0.35 16.63
N ILE A 119 17.28 1.47 16.01
CA ILE A 119 18.09 2.69 15.99
C ILE A 119 18.29 3.24 17.42
N GLU A 120 17.27 3.24 18.28
CA GLU A 120 17.40 3.63 19.70
C GLU A 120 18.39 2.73 20.46
N ARG A 121 18.55 1.47 20.03
CA ARG A 121 19.54 0.53 20.59
C ARG A 121 20.93 0.69 20.00
N GLY A 122 21.13 1.64 19.08
CA GLY A 122 22.40 1.88 18.40
C GLY A 122 22.64 0.96 17.20
N GLU A 123 21.63 0.21 16.75
CA GLU A 123 21.75 -0.54 15.49
C GLU A 123 21.65 0.43 14.30
N PRO A 124 22.50 0.25 13.27
CA PRO A 124 22.42 1.06 12.06
C PRO A 124 21.18 0.72 11.24
N ASP A 125 20.67 1.72 10.52
CA ASP A 125 19.61 1.55 9.53
C ASP A 125 20.15 1.80 8.12
N ARG A 126 20.13 0.77 7.27
CA ARG A 126 20.77 0.82 5.94
C ARG A 126 20.15 1.83 4.99
N PHE A 127 18.85 2.10 5.11
CA PHE A 127 18.21 3.14 4.32
C PHE A 127 18.72 4.52 4.75
N LEU A 128 18.87 4.76 6.05
CA LEU A 128 19.46 6.00 6.55
C LEU A 128 20.94 6.15 6.15
N GLU A 129 21.72 5.07 6.19
CA GLU A 129 23.11 5.06 5.72
C GLU A 129 23.21 5.41 4.22
N ALA A 130 22.36 4.80 3.40
CA ALA A 130 22.33 5.04 1.96
C ALA A 130 21.93 6.50 1.66
N CYS A 131 20.86 6.97 2.29
CA CYS A 131 20.36 8.34 2.10
C CYS A 131 21.33 9.39 2.64
N GLY A 132 22.07 9.09 3.72
CA GLY A 132 22.98 10.05 4.36
C GLY A 132 22.25 11.31 4.84
N LEU A 133 21.02 11.16 5.32
CA LEU A 133 20.16 12.25 5.81
C LEU A 133 20.72 12.84 7.11
N GLY A 134 20.82 14.16 7.16
CA GLY A 134 21.10 14.93 8.36
C GLY A 134 19.86 15.63 8.92
N ARG A 135 20.00 16.16 10.15
CA ARG A 135 19.00 17.06 10.72
C ARG A 135 18.85 18.30 9.84
N GLY A 136 17.61 18.69 9.54
CA GLY A 136 17.30 19.82 8.66
C GLY A 136 17.22 19.49 7.18
N ASP A 137 17.56 18.25 6.78
CA ASP A 137 17.48 17.86 5.37
C ASP A 137 16.03 17.73 4.89
N SER A 138 15.88 17.83 3.57
CA SER A 138 14.64 17.61 2.85
C SER A 138 14.72 16.32 2.03
N LEU A 139 13.74 15.42 2.24
CA LEU A 139 13.61 14.16 1.54
C LEU A 139 12.41 14.20 0.59
N PHE A 140 12.62 13.82 -0.66
CA PHE A 140 11.55 13.48 -1.58
C PHE A 140 11.48 11.95 -1.75
N ASP A 141 10.44 11.34 -1.19
CA ASP A 141 10.12 9.92 -1.38
C ASP A 141 9.24 9.77 -2.62
N ALA A 142 9.84 9.30 -3.71
CA ALA A 142 9.19 9.16 -5.01
C ALA A 142 8.24 7.96 -5.10
N THR A 143 8.15 7.15 -4.05
CA THR A 143 7.42 5.87 -4.01
C THR A 143 6.95 5.57 -2.58
N LEU A 144 6.08 6.43 -2.05
CA LEU A 144 5.64 6.39 -0.65
C LEU A 144 5.24 4.97 -0.21
N GLY A 145 4.54 4.21 -1.05
CA GLY A 145 4.17 2.83 -0.77
C GLY A 145 3.35 2.73 0.52
N LEU A 146 3.90 2.08 1.55
CA LEU A 146 3.28 1.96 2.89
C LEU A 146 3.76 3.02 3.91
N GLY A 147 4.61 3.96 3.49
CA GLY A 147 5.10 5.06 4.30
C GLY A 147 6.12 4.69 5.39
N SER A 148 6.65 3.45 5.38
CA SER A 148 7.63 3.03 6.39
C SER A 148 8.98 3.74 6.24
N ASP A 149 9.50 3.85 5.01
CA ASP A 149 10.75 4.58 4.74
C ASP A 149 10.56 6.08 4.93
N ALA A 150 9.43 6.66 4.47
CA ALA A 150 9.05 8.05 4.75
C ALA A 150 9.03 8.39 6.25
N LEU A 151 8.50 7.51 7.11
CA LEU A 151 8.49 7.71 8.57
C LEU A 151 9.90 7.71 9.16
N VAL A 152 10.76 6.78 8.74
CA VAL A 152 12.14 6.70 9.22
C VAL A 152 12.97 7.90 8.71
N GLY A 153 12.76 8.31 7.46
CA GLY A 153 13.34 9.54 6.91
C GLY A 153 12.89 10.79 7.67
N ALA A 154 11.58 10.92 7.94
CA ALA A 154 11.01 12.03 8.69
C ALA A 154 11.51 12.09 10.15
N TRP A 155 11.81 10.93 10.74
CA TRP A 155 12.49 10.87 12.02
C TRP A 155 13.94 11.36 11.90
N ALA A 156 14.68 10.95 10.88
CA ALA A 156 16.09 11.32 10.70
C ALA A 156 16.27 12.82 10.46
N VAL A 157 15.48 13.42 9.56
CA VAL A 157 15.60 14.85 9.24
C VAL A 157 15.20 15.77 10.41
N GLY A 158 14.42 15.27 11.37
CA GLY A 158 14.08 16.00 12.60
C GLY A 158 13.14 17.18 12.38
N SER A 159 12.98 18.02 13.41
CA SER A 159 11.98 19.09 13.45
C SER A 159 12.20 20.24 12.46
N THR A 160 13.44 20.42 11.98
CA THR A 160 13.81 21.45 11.01
C THR A 160 13.84 20.93 9.57
N GLY A 161 13.68 19.63 9.36
CA GLY A 161 13.64 19.01 8.05
C GLY A 161 12.22 18.75 7.55
N SER A 162 12.11 18.19 6.35
CA SER A 162 10.81 17.89 5.73
C SER A 162 10.85 16.62 4.89
N VAL A 163 9.70 15.96 4.77
CA VAL A 163 9.53 14.83 3.85
C VAL A 163 8.33 15.10 2.97
N ARG A 164 8.55 15.14 1.66
CA ARG A 164 7.49 15.11 0.66
C ARG A 164 7.46 13.72 0.04
N ALA A 165 6.28 13.12 -0.05
CA ALA A 165 6.15 11.76 -0.54
C ALA A 165 5.02 11.66 -1.57
N VAL A 166 5.29 10.95 -2.67
CA VAL A 166 4.33 10.74 -3.76
C VAL A 166 4.02 9.27 -3.92
N GLU A 167 2.76 8.99 -4.25
CA GLU A 167 2.31 7.66 -4.63
C GLU A 167 1.44 7.76 -5.88
N ARG A 168 1.77 6.95 -6.89
CA ARG A 168 1.03 6.94 -8.17
C ARG A 168 -0.35 6.30 -7.99
N SER A 169 -0.48 5.36 -7.07
CA SER A 169 -1.74 4.73 -6.71
C SER A 169 -2.60 5.61 -5.80
N GLY A 170 -3.67 6.19 -6.34
CA GLY A 170 -4.56 7.08 -5.58
C GLY A 170 -5.10 6.43 -4.29
N ILE A 171 -5.48 5.15 -4.35
CA ILE A 171 -6.01 4.43 -3.19
C ILE A 171 -4.94 4.19 -2.11
N LEU A 172 -3.68 3.90 -2.49
CA LEU A 172 -2.60 3.76 -1.52
C LEU A 172 -2.22 5.11 -0.91
N ALA A 173 -2.13 6.17 -1.74
CA ALA A 173 -1.89 7.53 -1.29
C ALA A 173 -2.93 7.96 -0.24
N ALA A 174 -4.21 7.71 -0.52
CA ALA A 174 -5.32 8.02 0.40
C ALA A 174 -5.25 7.19 1.68
N LEU A 175 -5.03 5.87 1.58
CA LEU A 175 -4.96 4.96 2.73
C LEU A 175 -3.81 5.31 3.67
N VAL A 176 -2.62 5.54 3.12
CA VAL A 176 -1.43 5.90 3.90
C VAL A 176 -1.53 7.32 4.43
N GLY A 177 -2.04 8.27 3.65
CA GLY A 177 -2.30 9.63 4.10
C GLY A 177 -3.27 9.70 5.28
N ASP A 178 -4.35 8.92 5.27
CA ASP A 178 -5.26 8.78 6.42
C ASP A 178 -4.53 8.16 7.62
N GLY A 179 -3.77 7.08 7.39
CA GLY A 179 -3.01 6.39 8.42
C GLY A 179 -1.96 7.24 9.11
N LEU A 180 -1.21 8.06 8.36
CA LEU A 180 -0.26 9.03 8.90
C LEU A 180 -0.95 10.13 9.71
N ASN A 181 -2.11 10.62 9.24
CA ASN A 181 -2.91 11.60 9.95
C ASN A 181 -3.47 11.05 11.27
N ASP A 182 -3.96 9.80 11.27
CA ASP A 182 -4.43 9.11 12.47
C ASP A 182 -3.27 8.85 13.43
N LEU A 183 -2.11 8.42 12.94
CA LEU A 183 -0.90 8.24 13.73
C LEU A 183 -0.52 9.56 14.44
N ARG A 184 -0.45 10.67 13.71
CA ARG A 184 -0.17 12.01 14.26
C ARG A 184 -1.12 12.40 15.39
N ARG A 185 -2.41 12.08 15.27
CA ARG A 185 -3.46 12.42 16.25
C ARG A 185 -3.53 11.46 17.43
N THR A 186 -2.97 10.26 17.31
CA THR A 186 -3.12 9.22 18.32
C THR A 186 -2.34 9.59 19.59
N THR A 187 -3.05 9.71 20.71
CA THR A 187 -2.47 9.90 22.04
C THR A 187 -2.55 8.63 22.89
N ALA A 188 -3.23 7.59 22.39
CA ALA A 188 -3.44 6.35 23.12
C ALA A 188 -2.11 5.60 23.32
N GLY A 189 -1.74 5.41 24.59
CA GLY A 189 -0.57 4.64 24.97
C GLY A 189 -0.70 3.19 24.53
N LEU A 190 0.07 2.81 23.51
CA LEU A 190 0.25 1.41 23.10
C LEU A 190 1.16 0.72 24.12
N ARG A 191 0.59 0.48 25.31
CA ARG A 191 1.26 0.03 26.52
C ARG A 191 1.90 -1.35 26.36
N LYS A 192 3.24 -1.42 26.27
CA LYS A 192 4.04 -2.63 26.58
C LYS A 192 5.44 -2.35 27.18
N SER A 193 6.11 -1.21 26.88
CA SER A 193 7.39 -0.81 27.52
C SER A 193 7.72 0.69 27.32
N PRO A 194 8.57 1.32 28.17
CA PRO A 194 8.98 2.73 28.01
C PRO A 194 9.71 3.02 26.69
N GLU A 195 10.52 2.08 26.22
CA GLU A 195 11.22 2.16 24.93
C GLU A 195 10.23 2.25 23.76
N LYS A 196 9.20 1.38 23.75
CA LYS A 196 8.15 1.43 22.74
C LYS A 196 7.37 2.73 22.79
N GLU A 197 7.13 3.27 23.97
CA GLU A 197 6.43 4.54 24.13
C GLU A 197 7.20 5.71 23.50
N ARG A 198 8.53 5.76 23.69
CA ARG A 198 9.39 6.75 23.00
C ARG A 198 9.41 6.56 21.49
N ALA A 199 9.59 5.34 21.01
CA ALA A 199 9.56 5.06 19.57
C ALA A 199 8.20 5.45 18.94
N TRP A 200 7.09 5.22 19.64
CA TRP A 200 5.77 5.72 19.22
C TRP A 200 5.68 7.24 19.24
N ALA A 201 6.25 7.93 20.24
CA ALA A 201 6.32 9.39 20.25
C ALA A 201 7.09 9.92 19.03
N HIS A 202 8.23 9.33 18.73
CA HIS A 202 9.03 9.67 17.55
C HIS A 202 8.27 9.46 16.24
N LEU A 203 7.52 8.36 16.09
CA LEU A 203 6.70 8.13 14.91
C LEU A 203 5.56 9.14 14.76
N ARG A 204 4.92 9.56 15.85
CA ARG A 204 3.85 10.56 15.82
C ARG A 204 4.37 11.90 15.34
N GLU A 205 5.52 12.32 15.85
CA GLU A 205 6.20 13.53 15.40
C GLU A 205 6.63 13.44 13.94
N ALA A 206 7.23 12.31 13.55
CA ALA A 206 7.67 12.05 12.18
C ALA A 206 6.49 12.10 11.20
N ALA A 207 5.35 11.48 11.53
CA ALA A 207 4.14 11.53 10.71
C ALA A 207 3.66 12.96 10.46
N GLY A 208 3.87 13.89 11.40
CA GLY A 208 3.53 15.30 11.24
C GLY A 208 4.40 16.07 10.24
N ARG A 209 5.50 15.48 9.76
CA ARG A 209 6.46 16.09 8.83
C ARG A 209 6.34 15.56 7.40
N ILE A 210 5.45 14.60 7.17
CA ILE A 210 5.27 13.94 5.89
C ILE A 210 4.11 14.60 5.14
N GLU A 211 4.43 15.21 4.02
CA GLU A 211 3.47 15.68 3.02
C GLU A 211 3.27 14.57 1.97
N ALA A 212 2.31 13.68 2.23
CA ALA A 212 1.92 12.61 1.32
C ALA A 212 0.86 13.09 0.32
N HIS A 213 1.07 12.87 -0.98
CA HIS A 213 0.09 13.20 -2.01
C HIS A 213 0.06 12.16 -3.15
N TRP A 214 -1.07 12.13 -3.85
CA TRP A 214 -1.22 11.34 -5.06
C TRP A 214 -0.58 12.06 -6.24
N GLY A 215 0.23 11.34 -7.02
CA GLY A 215 0.86 11.89 -8.21
C GLY A 215 1.88 10.95 -8.84
N ASP A 216 2.29 11.28 -10.06
CA ASP A 216 3.41 10.63 -10.72
C ASP A 216 4.73 11.29 -10.33
N HIS A 217 5.70 10.49 -9.89
CA HIS A 217 6.97 11.03 -9.40
C HIS A 217 7.77 11.78 -10.47
N LEU A 218 7.71 11.36 -11.74
CA LEU A 218 8.45 12.02 -12.82
C LEU A 218 7.81 13.37 -13.14
N GLU A 219 6.48 13.45 -13.15
CA GLU A 219 5.77 14.71 -13.30
C GLU A 219 6.08 15.69 -12.16
N GLU A 220 6.11 15.21 -10.91
CA GLU A 220 6.47 16.04 -9.76
C GLU A 220 7.92 16.50 -9.81
N LEU A 221 8.87 15.62 -10.12
CA LEU A 221 10.28 15.97 -10.28
C LEU A 221 10.49 17.04 -11.37
N ARG A 222 9.79 16.95 -12.50
CA ARG A 222 9.86 17.94 -13.59
C ARG A 222 9.39 19.33 -13.18
N LYS A 223 8.42 19.42 -12.25
CA LYS A 223 7.90 20.70 -11.72
C LYS A 223 8.84 21.33 -10.69
N MET A 224 9.65 20.52 -10.01
CA MET A 224 10.57 21.02 -8.98
C MET A 224 11.77 21.75 -9.60
N PRO A 225 12.25 22.86 -8.99
CA PRO A 225 13.47 23.52 -9.43
C PRO A 225 14.69 22.61 -9.21
N ALA A 226 15.81 22.94 -9.85
CA ALA A 226 17.05 22.24 -9.58
C ALA A 226 17.46 22.43 -8.10
N GLN A 227 18.06 21.42 -7.49
CA GLN A 227 18.54 21.49 -6.11
C GLN A 227 17.43 21.90 -5.11
N ALA A 228 16.18 21.45 -5.33
CA ALA A 228 15.04 21.77 -4.48
C ALA A 228 15.03 20.99 -3.16
N VAL A 229 15.55 19.76 -3.17
CA VAL A 229 15.61 18.88 -1.99
C VAL A 229 17.00 18.31 -1.79
N ASP A 230 17.29 17.80 -0.60
CA ASP A 230 18.60 17.23 -0.29
C ASP A 230 18.75 15.82 -0.85
N VAL A 231 17.73 14.98 -0.66
CA VAL A 231 17.74 13.58 -1.09
C VAL A 231 16.47 13.23 -1.85
N VAL A 232 16.61 12.54 -2.97
CA VAL A 232 15.51 11.86 -3.66
C VAL A 232 15.64 10.36 -3.46
N TYR A 233 14.56 9.70 -3.07
CA TYR A 233 14.53 8.26 -2.81
C TYR A 233 13.50 7.55 -3.69
N PHE A 234 13.90 6.41 -4.26
CA PHE A 234 13.05 5.50 -5.03
C PHE A 234 13.06 4.11 -4.42
N ASP A 235 11.88 3.52 -4.27
CA ASP A 235 11.63 2.15 -3.86
C ASP A 235 10.53 1.54 -4.75
N PRO A 236 10.85 1.18 -6.01
CA PRO A 236 9.88 0.62 -6.97
C PRO A 236 9.50 -0.84 -6.63
N MET A 237 9.35 -1.15 -5.34
CA MET A 237 9.48 -2.44 -4.67
C MET A 237 8.54 -3.57 -5.14
N PHE A 238 7.62 -3.31 -6.06
CA PHE A 238 6.47 -4.18 -6.35
C PHE A 238 6.44 -4.80 -7.74
N ARG A 239 7.48 -4.58 -8.55
CA ARG A 239 7.57 -5.15 -9.92
C ARG A 239 7.41 -6.66 -9.93
N HIS A 240 8.10 -7.35 -9.03
CA HIS A 240 8.07 -8.81 -8.93
C HIS A 240 8.29 -9.24 -7.48
N THR A 241 7.25 -9.32 -6.63
CA THR A 241 7.43 -9.93 -5.31
C THR A 241 7.40 -11.45 -5.43
N ARG A 242 8.54 -12.11 -5.19
CA ARG A 242 8.57 -13.53 -4.83
C ARG A 242 8.31 -13.66 -3.33
N SER A 243 7.06 -13.56 -2.87
CA SER A 243 6.74 -13.79 -1.44
C SER A 243 5.35 -14.41 -1.22
N ARG A 244 5.32 -15.41 -0.32
CA ARG A 244 4.17 -16.15 0.21
C ARG A 244 3.47 -15.45 1.38
N SER A 245 3.82 -14.19 1.70
CA SER A 245 3.23 -13.45 2.81
C SER A 245 1.91 -12.79 2.42
N ALA A 246 0.80 -13.30 2.94
CA ALA A 246 -0.57 -12.81 2.70
C ALA A 246 -0.76 -11.30 2.95
N ALA A 247 0.10 -10.66 3.77
CA ALA A 247 0.01 -9.24 4.10
C ALA A 247 0.47 -8.26 2.98
N ILE A 248 1.26 -8.72 2.00
CA ILE A 248 1.83 -7.86 0.94
C ILE A 248 1.27 -8.20 -0.46
N GLN A 249 0.69 -9.40 -0.63
CA GLN A 249 0.04 -9.82 -1.87
C GLN A 249 -1.03 -8.83 -2.37
N PRO A 250 -1.87 -8.23 -1.51
CA PRO A 250 -2.82 -7.21 -1.94
C PRO A 250 -2.13 -6.04 -2.65
N LEU A 251 -1.00 -5.59 -2.10
CA LEU A 251 -0.30 -4.40 -2.54
C LEU A 251 0.21 -4.49 -3.98
N GLN A 252 0.47 -5.69 -4.48
CA GLN A 252 0.87 -5.92 -5.88
C GLN A 252 -0.20 -5.49 -6.89
N ARG A 253 -1.48 -5.52 -6.51
CA ARG A 253 -2.56 -5.10 -7.40
C ARG A 253 -2.56 -3.58 -7.60
N TRP A 254 -2.11 -2.82 -6.60
CA TRP A 254 -2.24 -1.36 -6.58
C TRP A 254 -0.91 -0.63 -6.76
N ALA A 255 0.23 -1.31 -6.64
CA ALA A 255 1.52 -0.68 -6.80
C ALA A 255 1.92 -0.53 -8.27
N GLU A 256 2.72 0.50 -8.55
CA GLU A 256 3.33 0.73 -9.86
C GLU A 256 4.24 -0.45 -10.25
N LYS A 257 4.08 -0.92 -11.48
CA LYS A 257 4.80 -2.10 -12.00
C LYS A 257 5.88 -1.72 -13.01
N GLU A 258 5.82 -0.50 -13.53
CA GLU A 258 6.83 -0.02 -14.48
C GLU A 258 8.19 0.13 -13.79
N PRO A 259 9.28 -0.33 -14.45
CA PRO A 259 10.63 0.00 -14.05
C PRO A 259 10.86 1.50 -13.91
N LEU A 260 11.69 1.89 -12.95
CA LEU A 260 12.14 3.26 -12.82
C LEU A 260 12.79 3.72 -14.14
N SER A 261 12.33 4.84 -14.68
CA SER A 261 12.80 5.33 -15.97
C SER A 261 14.15 6.06 -15.83
N ARG A 262 14.95 6.09 -16.90
CA ARG A 262 16.17 6.92 -16.95
C ARG A 262 15.86 8.40 -16.78
N ASP A 263 14.70 8.84 -17.29
CA ASP A 263 14.21 10.21 -17.15
C ASP A 263 13.92 10.57 -15.69
N SER A 264 13.33 9.65 -14.92
CA SER A 264 13.08 9.84 -13.48
C SER A 264 14.39 10.05 -12.72
N VAL A 265 15.42 9.25 -13.04
CA VAL A 265 16.75 9.40 -12.43
C VAL A 265 17.42 10.70 -12.83
N ARG A 266 17.35 11.09 -14.12
CA ARG A 266 17.90 12.37 -14.61
C ARG A 266 17.27 13.57 -13.89
N GLU A 267 15.94 13.60 -13.79
CA GLU A 267 15.25 14.68 -13.08
C GLU A 267 15.52 14.65 -11.57
N ALA A 268 15.63 13.47 -10.97
CA ALA A 268 16.03 13.34 -9.58
C ALA A 268 17.44 13.90 -9.33
N CYS A 269 18.41 13.63 -10.20
CA CYS A 269 19.75 14.17 -10.08
C CYS A 269 19.77 15.70 -10.24
N ARG A 270 18.90 16.26 -11.08
CA ARG A 270 18.74 17.72 -11.20
C ARG A 270 18.16 18.33 -9.91
N VAL A 271 17.19 17.65 -9.31
CA VAL A 271 16.40 18.15 -8.17
C VAL A 271 17.10 17.94 -6.83
N ALA A 272 17.91 16.88 -6.67
CA ALA A 272 18.63 16.59 -5.44
C ALA A 272 19.91 17.43 -5.29
N ARG A 273 20.21 17.91 -4.07
CA ARG A 273 21.47 18.58 -3.72
C ARG A 273 22.57 17.60 -3.36
N LYS A 274 22.21 16.50 -2.71
CA LYS A 274 23.16 15.59 -2.08
C LYS A 274 23.18 14.24 -2.76
N ARG A 275 22.05 13.55 -2.82
CA ARG A 275 22.01 12.15 -3.26
C ARG A 275 20.70 11.79 -3.94
N VAL A 276 20.79 10.87 -4.89
CA VAL A 276 19.65 10.07 -5.35
C VAL A 276 19.88 8.64 -4.89
N VAL A 277 18.89 8.05 -4.23
CA VAL A 277 18.96 6.70 -3.70
C VAL A 277 17.86 5.84 -4.30
N MET A 278 18.21 4.63 -4.71
CA MET A 278 17.25 3.63 -5.19
C MET A 278 17.40 2.36 -4.38
N LYS A 279 16.31 1.84 -3.84
CA LYS A 279 16.24 0.49 -3.28
C LYS A 279 15.82 -0.49 -4.35
N GLU A 280 16.49 -1.64 -4.40
CA GLU A 280 16.15 -2.68 -5.35
C GLU A 280 16.61 -4.05 -4.84
N ARG A 281 16.13 -5.13 -5.46
CA ARG A 281 16.60 -6.49 -5.20
C ARG A 281 18.11 -6.58 -5.32
N LYS A 282 18.67 -7.38 -4.41
CA LYS A 282 20.09 -7.70 -4.40
C LYS A 282 20.54 -8.26 -5.76
N GLY A 283 21.59 -7.67 -6.33
CA GLY A 283 22.12 -8.04 -7.64
C GLY A 283 21.26 -7.66 -8.84
N SER A 284 20.34 -6.71 -8.70
CA SER A 284 19.51 -6.25 -9.82
C SER A 284 20.33 -5.53 -10.90
N PRO A 285 20.09 -5.81 -12.20
CA PRO A 285 20.75 -5.08 -13.30
C PRO A 285 20.29 -3.63 -13.41
N GLU A 286 19.25 -3.24 -12.67
CA GLU A 286 18.72 -1.88 -12.66
C GLU A 286 19.73 -0.86 -12.15
N PHE A 287 20.62 -1.25 -11.22
CA PHE A 287 21.67 -0.36 -10.73
C PHE A 287 22.60 0.08 -11.87
N GLU A 288 23.17 -0.88 -12.60
CA GLU A 288 24.03 -0.59 -13.76
C GLU A 288 23.25 0.14 -14.87
N ARG A 289 22.04 -0.33 -15.18
CA ARG A 289 21.20 0.28 -16.22
C ARG A 289 20.96 1.76 -15.91
N LEU A 290 20.69 2.11 -14.66
CA LEU A 290 20.33 3.47 -14.25
C LEU A 290 21.51 4.31 -13.75
N GLY A 291 22.72 3.73 -13.66
CA GLY A 291 23.94 4.45 -13.27
C GLY A 291 24.10 4.66 -11.76
N PHE A 292 23.55 3.78 -10.93
CA PHE A 292 23.73 3.80 -9.48
C PHE A 292 24.95 2.99 -9.06
N GLU A 293 25.74 3.52 -8.13
CA GLU A 293 26.75 2.74 -7.40
C GLU A 293 26.06 1.87 -6.35
N VAL A 294 26.33 0.56 -6.35
CA VAL A 294 25.69 -0.37 -5.42
C VAL A 294 26.24 -0.17 -4.01
N PHE A 295 25.34 0.15 -3.07
CA PHE A 295 25.55 0.07 -1.64
C PHE A 295 24.99 -1.27 -1.12
N PRO A 296 25.83 -2.31 -1.00
CA PRO A 296 25.36 -3.67 -0.79
C PRO A 296 24.67 -3.82 0.56
N GLY A 297 23.58 -4.56 0.60
CA GLY A 297 22.93 -4.98 1.84
C GLY A 297 23.75 -6.02 2.59
N GLY A 298 23.37 -6.27 3.85
CA GLY A 298 23.97 -7.33 4.66
C GLY A 298 23.87 -8.71 3.98
N ARG A 299 24.64 -9.68 4.48
CA ARG A 299 24.75 -11.04 3.90
C ARG A 299 23.38 -11.69 3.64
N TYR A 300 22.41 -11.49 4.54
CA TYR A 300 21.07 -12.08 4.47
C TYR A 300 19.99 -11.13 3.91
N SER A 301 20.36 -9.91 3.51
CA SER A 301 19.41 -8.97 2.90
C SER A 301 19.03 -9.45 1.50
N SER A 302 17.72 -9.38 1.19
CA SER A 302 17.20 -9.63 -0.16
C SER A 302 17.21 -8.37 -1.05
N VAL A 303 17.60 -7.23 -0.48
CA VAL A 303 17.66 -5.92 -1.15
C VAL A 303 19.02 -5.28 -0.94
N ASP A 304 19.42 -4.49 -1.93
CA ASP A 304 20.54 -3.56 -1.88
C ASP A 304 20.00 -2.13 -2.10
N PHE A 305 20.83 -1.14 -1.78
CA PHE A 305 20.58 0.24 -2.22
C PHE A 305 21.57 0.59 -3.33
N GLY A 306 21.19 1.53 -4.17
CA GLY A 306 22.02 2.17 -5.15
C GLY A 306 22.09 3.65 -4.82
N ILE A 307 23.26 4.26 -4.96
CA ILE A 307 23.50 5.67 -4.65
C ILE A 307 24.08 6.36 -5.88
N VAL A 308 23.53 7.53 -6.22
CA VAL A 308 24.22 8.54 -7.00
C VAL A 308 24.57 9.66 -6.04
N ASP A 309 25.86 9.83 -5.75
CA ASP A 309 26.34 10.94 -4.92
C ASP A 309 26.56 12.17 -5.82
N LEU A 310 26.03 13.31 -5.40
CA LEU A 310 26.05 14.58 -6.13
C LEU A 310 26.84 15.67 -5.38
N ARG A 311 27.45 15.29 -4.25
CA ARG A 311 28.31 16.17 -3.46
C ARG A 311 29.70 16.31 -4.06
#